data_AF-A0A836Z071-F1
#
_entry.id   AF-A0A836Z071-F1
#
_cell.length_a   1.000
_cell.length_b   1.000
_cell.length_c   1.000
_cell.angle_alpha   90.00
_cell.angle_beta   90.00
_cell.angle_gamma   90.00
#
_symmetry.space_group_name_H-M   'P 1'
#
loop_
_entity.id
_entity.type
_entity.pdbx_description
1 polymer ?
#
loop_
_entity_poly.entity_id
_entity_poly.type
_entity_poly.pdbx_seq_one_letter_code
_entity_poly.pdbx_strand_id
1 'polypeptide(L)'
;MKIELTHIKIRDLVENYSDTAENGVTGYNGKLDIRPKYQREFVYKEVQRNAVIDTVMKHFPLNIMYWVKREDGTFEVLDGQQRTISICQFVKGDFSVEYQYFHNLTQDQKNTFLDYELTVYQCEGTDSEKLAWFKTINIAGEKLTDQELRNAVYAGSWLTDAKRYFSKSGCVASSLGDKYVKGSPIRQEFLETVLEWIYPTENDKESNPHKSIESYMALHQHDEHATKLWNYFQSVINWVKTTFPNYRKEMKGLEWGLFYNTHKE
;
A
#
# COMPACT_ATOMS: atom_id res chain seq x y z
N MET A 1 -20.86 4.86 13.40
CA MET A 1 -19.44 5.25 13.45
C MET A 1 -19.25 6.36 14.46
N LYS A 2 -18.39 6.14 15.47
CA LYS A 2 -17.90 7.14 16.41
C LYS A 2 -16.59 7.71 15.86
N ILE A 3 -16.45 9.03 15.91
CA ILE A 3 -15.24 9.75 15.50
C ILE A 3 -14.83 10.67 16.64
N GLU A 4 -13.59 10.58 17.08
CA GLU A 4 -13.04 11.36 18.18
C GLU A 4 -11.77 12.08 17.73
N LEU A 5 -11.67 13.39 18.00
CA LEU A 5 -10.48 14.17 17.70
C LEU A 5 -9.48 14.02 18.85
N THR A 6 -8.24 13.67 18.55
CA THR A 6 -7.17 13.51 19.52
C THR A 6 -5.90 14.17 19.01
N HIS A 7 -5.09 14.68 19.94
CA HIS A 7 -3.78 15.23 19.67
C HIS A 7 -2.71 14.26 20.18
N ILE A 8 -1.80 13.85 19.30
CA ILE A 8 -0.76 12.85 19.62
C ILE A 8 0.60 13.49 19.36
N LYS A 9 1.45 13.52 20.39
CA LYS A 9 2.80 14.07 20.22
C LYS A 9 3.65 13.12 19.40
N ILE A 10 4.59 13.69 18.64
CA ILE A 10 5.54 12.89 17.85
C ILE A 10 6.33 11.93 18.75
N ARG A 11 6.73 12.36 19.97
CA ARG A 11 7.40 11.48 20.93
C ARG A 11 6.64 10.19 21.22
N ASP A 12 5.32 10.26 21.34
CA ASP A 12 4.49 9.11 21.65
C ASP A 12 4.33 8.25 20.39
N LEU A 13 4.13 8.89 19.24
CA LEU A 13 4.03 8.19 17.95
C LEU A 13 5.27 7.33 17.64
N VAL A 14 6.47 7.86 17.87
CA VAL A 14 7.73 7.19 17.48
C VAL A 14 8.23 6.21 18.55
N GLU A 15 7.58 6.15 19.71
CA GLU A 15 7.94 5.23 20.79
C GLU A 15 7.79 3.77 20.33
N ASN A 16 8.86 2.98 20.52
CA ASN A 16 8.98 1.59 20.04
C ASN A 16 8.60 1.41 18.57
N TYR A 17 8.92 2.40 17.74
CA TYR A 17 8.77 2.31 16.29
C TYR A 17 9.57 1.14 15.72
N SER A 18 8.92 0.33 14.87
CA SER A 18 9.53 -0.80 14.18
C SER A 18 9.10 -0.81 12.72
N ASP A 19 10.07 -0.93 11.82
CA ASP A 19 9.84 -1.14 10.39
C ASP A 19 10.47 -2.47 9.99
N THR A 20 9.65 -3.50 10.08
CA THR A 20 9.97 -4.84 9.59
C THR A 20 9.29 -4.99 8.24
N ALA A 21 10.02 -4.71 7.15
CA ALA A 21 9.48 -4.65 5.79
C ALA A 21 8.42 -5.72 5.44
N GLU A 22 8.55 -6.95 5.97
CA GLU A 22 7.61 -8.06 5.79
C GLU A 22 6.43 -8.11 6.79
N ASN A 23 6.62 -7.69 8.05
CA ASN A 23 5.58 -7.78 9.09
C ASN A 23 4.77 -6.49 9.27
N GLY A 24 5.07 -5.44 8.51
CA GLY A 24 4.41 -4.15 8.60
C GLY A 24 5.25 -3.12 9.35
N VAL A 25 4.67 -1.94 9.53
CA VAL A 25 5.31 -0.81 10.21
C VAL A 25 4.46 -0.48 11.42
N THR A 26 5.05 -0.47 12.62
CA THR A 26 4.34 -0.18 13.87
C THR A 26 4.98 0.98 14.62
N GLY A 27 4.18 1.66 15.45
CA GLY A 27 4.62 2.72 16.35
C GLY A 27 3.63 2.89 17.49
N TYR A 28 3.70 4.02 18.20
CA TYR A 28 2.84 4.32 19.35
C TYR A 28 2.89 3.21 20.41
N ASN A 29 4.11 2.87 20.83
CA ASN A 29 4.40 1.76 21.74
C ASN A 29 3.84 0.41 21.23
N GLY A 30 3.93 0.17 19.91
CA GLY A 30 3.39 -1.00 19.23
C GLY A 30 1.87 -1.05 19.11
N LYS A 31 1.14 -0.02 19.58
CA LYS A 31 -0.33 0.03 19.51
C LYS A 31 -0.86 0.55 18.18
N LEU A 32 -0.03 1.17 17.35
CA LEU A 32 -0.43 1.66 16.04
C LEU A 32 0.21 0.81 14.94
N ASP A 33 -0.62 0.15 14.15
CA ASP A 33 -0.24 -0.40 12.85
C ASP A 33 -0.23 0.74 11.82
N ILE A 34 0.96 1.28 11.55
CA ILE A 34 1.19 2.40 10.64
C ILE A 34 1.01 1.95 9.20
N ARG A 35 1.40 0.72 8.87
CA ARG A 35 1.25 0.14 7.54
C ARG A 35 0.78 -1.31 7.62
N PRO A 36 -0.55 -1.52 7.60
CA PRO A 36 -1.16 -2.83 7.46
C PRO A 36 -0.68 -3.56 6.22
N LYS A 37 -0.63 -4.89 6.28
CA LYS A 37 -0.11 -5.74 5.18
C LYS A 37 -0.81 -5.53 3.84
N TYR A 38 -2.10 -5.18 3.87
CA TYR A 38 -2.89 -4.97 2.67
C TYR A 38 -2.68 -3.57 2.04
N GLN A 39 -2.19 -2.58 2.78
CA GLN A 39 -1.87 -1.24 2.26
C GLN A 39 -0.57 -1.22 1.45
N ARG A 40 -0.42 -0.22 0.57
CA ARG A 40 0.76 -0.07 -0.30
C ARG A 40 2.04 0.21 0.49
N GLU A 41 3.20 -0.02 -0.12
CA GLU A 41 4.48 0.38 0.47
C GLU A 41 4.62 1.92 0.51
N PHE A 42 5.72 2.40 1.09
CA PHE A 42 6.02 3.83 1.11
C PHE A 42 6.31 4.33 -0.32
N VAL A 43 5.62 5.38 -0.76
CA VAL A 43 5.69 5.92 -2.14
C VAL A 43 6.15 7.37 -2.23
N TYR A 44 6.23 8.09 -1.10
CA TYR A 44 6.70 9.46 -1.10
C TYR A 44 8.13 9.54 -1.63
N LYS A 45 8.32 10.43 -2.60
CA LYS A 45 9.65 10.84 -3.06
C LYS A 45 10.31 11.72 -2.01
N GLU A 46 11.62 11.89 -2.12
CA GLU A 46 12.42 12.71 -1.21
C GLU A 46 11.81 14.10 -0.97
N VAL A 47 11.38 14.79 -2.03
CA VAL A 47 10.74 16.12 -1.93
C VAL A 47 9.48 16.08 -1.05
N GLN A 48 8.62 15.07 -1.21
CA GLN A 48 7.37 14.95 -0.44
C GLN A 48 7.64 14.61 1.02
N ARG A 49 8.55 13.65 1.26
CA ARG A 49 8.96 13.24 2.61
C ARG A 49 9.62 14.40 3.36
N ASN A 50 10.54 15.12 2.72
CA ASN A 50 11.24 16.25 3.34
C ASN A 50 10.26 17.40 3.65
N ALA A 51 9.27 17.65 2.79
CA ALA A 51 8.24 18.65 3.07
C ALA A 51 7.40 18.34 4.34
N VAL A 52 7.19 17.07 4.67
CA VAL A 52 6.55 16.67 5.94
C VAL A 52 7.40 17.12 7.13
N ILE A 53 8.70 16.84 7.08
CA ILE A 53 9.64 17.20 8.15
C ILE A 53 9.77 18.72 8.27
N ASP A 54 9.88 19.44 7.16
CA ASP A 54 9.94 20.91 7.14
C ASP A 54 8.70 21.53 7.76
N THR A 55 7.52 20.96 7.49
CA THR A 55 6.23 21.42 8.05
C THR A 55 6.24 21.29 9.58
N VAL A 56 6.68 20.14 10.09
CA VAL A 56 6.79 19.90 11.53
C VAL A 56 7.83 20.83 12.18
N MET A 57 9.02 20.95 11.59
CA MET A 57 10.09 21.83 12.10
C MET A 57 9.66 23.30 12.16
N LYS A 58 8.83 23.74 11.22
CA LYS A 58 8.28 25.11 11.16
C LYS A 58 7.00 25.30 12.00
N HIS A 59 6.51 24.27 12.69
CA HIS A 59 5.22 24.25 13.41
C HIS A 59 4.02 24.66 12.53
N PHE A 60 4.11 24.37 11.24
CA PHE A 60 2.97 24.54 10.35
C PHE A 60 1.99 23.39 10.54
N PRO A 61 0.68 23.62 10.29
CA PRO A 61 -0.32 22.59 10.44
C PRO A 61 -0.09 21.50 9.40
N LEU A 62 0.17 20.28 9.87
CA LEU A 62 0.22 19.09 9.04
C LEU A 62 -1.21 18.58 8.81
N ASN A 63 -1.47 18.05 7.62
CA ASN A 63 -2.78 17.48 7.32
C ASN A 63 -3.19 16.41 8.32
N ILE A 64 -4.46 16.46 8.72
CA ILE A 64 -5.10 15.56 9.69
C ILE A 64 -4.83 14.10 9.32
N MET A 65 -4.62 13.26 10.33
CA MET A 65 -4.50 11.81 10.17
C MET A 65 -5.78 11.12 10.63
N TYR A 66 -6.04 9.93 10.10
CA TYR A 66 -7.21 9.15 10.45
C TYR A 66 -6.77 7.77 10.89
N TRP A 67 -7.12 7.39 12.11
CA TRP A 67 -6.83 6.07 12.68
C TRP A 67 -8.13 5.34 12.95
N VAL A 68 -8.14 4.03 12.72
CA VAL A 68 -9.25 3.15 13.05
C VAL A 68 -8.86 2.36 14.29
N LYS A 69 -9.72 2.38 15.30
CA LYS A 69 -9.57 1.55 16.49
C LYS A 69 -10.04 0.13 16.20
N ARG A 70 -9.23 -0.85 16.59
CA ARG A 70 -9.51 -2.29 16.51
C ARG A 70 -10.16 -2.77 17.80
N GLU A 71 -10.76 -3.96 17.73
CA GLU A 71 -11.47 -4.58 18.88
C GLU A 71 -10.53 -4.89 20.06
N ASP A 72 -9.26 -5.17 19.78
CA ASP A 72 -8.20 -5.41 20.77
C ASP A 72 -7.67 -4.13 21.43
N GLY A 73 -8.23 -2.95 21.09
CA GLY A 73 -7.81 -1.65 21.60
C GLY A 73 -6.57 -1.06 20.93
N THR A 74 -6.03 -1.72 19.90
CA THR A 74 -4.98 -1.16 19.05
C THR A 74 -5.58 -0.26 17.96
N PHE A 75 -4.71 0.40 17.20
CA PHE A 75 -5.07 1.33 16.15
C PHE A 75 -4.43 0.94 14.83
N GLU A 76 -5.05 1.37 13.76
CA GLU A 76 -4.62 1.18 12.40
C GLU A 76 -4.70 2.49 11.63
N VAL A 77 -3.65 2.85 10.90
CA VAL A 77 -3.68 4.06 10.07
C VAL A 77 -4.58 3.85 8.86
N LEU A 78 -5.60 4.69 8.74
CA LEU A 78 -6.53 4.74 7.60
C LEU A 78 -6.09 5.76 6.56
N ASP A 79 -5.66 6.95 7.00
CA ASP A 79 -5.01 7.96 6.18
C ASP A 79 -3.88 8.64 6.97
N GLY A 80 -2.86 9.09 6.23
CA GLY A 80 -1.67 9.70 6.80
C GLY A 80 -0.46 8.77 6.86
N GLN A 81 -0.57 7.53 6.37
CA GLN A 81 0.51 6.52 6.36
C GLN A 81 1.87 7.11 5.94
N GLN A 82 1.92 7.79 4.80
CA GLN A 82 3.17 8.33 4.25
C GLN A 82 3.75 9.44 5.16
N ARG A 83 2.90 10.29 5.75
CA ARG A 83 3.33 11.33 6.70
C ARG A 83 3.89 10.72 7.97
N THR A 84 3.17 9.75 8.54
CA THR A 84 3.56 9.02 9.74
C THR A 84 4.90 8.31 9.57
N ILE A 85 5.08 7.56 8.48
CA ILE A 85 6.35 6.88 8.18
C ILE A 85 7.48 7.88 7.99
N SER A 86 7.25 9.00 7.29
CA SER A 86 8.27 10.05 7.09
C SER A 86 8.81 10.57 8.42
N ILE A 87 7.91 10.86 9.37
CA ILE A 87 8.25 11.33 10.72
C ILE A 87 9.06 10.28 11.46
N CYS A 88 8.59 9.03 11.51
CA CYS A 88 9.27 7.96 12.23
C CYS A 88 10.68 7.68 11.66
N GLN A 89 10.81 7.61 10.34
CA GLN A 89 12.08 7.40 9.66
C GLN A 89 13.08 8.55 9.91
N PHE A 90 12.60 9.80 9.97
CA PHE A 90 13.46 10.94 10.29
C PHE A 90 14.00 10.85 11.72
N VAL A 91 13.13 10.59 12.70
CA VAL A 91 13.52 10.45 14.12
C VAL A 91 14.50 9.28 14.31
N LYS A 92 14.29 8.17 13.61
CA LYS A 92 15.19 7.02 13.59
C LYS A 92 16.54 7.32 12.94
N GLY A 93 16.63 8.36 12.11
CA GLY A 93 17.85 8.78 11.42
C GLY A 93 18.06 8.10 10.06
N ASP A 94 17.01 7.57 9.45
CA ASP A 94 17.09 6.87 8.15
C ASP A 94 17.40 7.84 6.99
N PHE A 95 17.20 9.16 7.17
CA PHE A 95 17.55 10.20 6.19
C PHE A 95 17.78 11.57 6.86
N SER A 96 18.35 12.50 6.09
CA SER A 96 18.56 13.90 6.47
C SER A 96 17.65 14.85 5.69
N VAL A 97 17.28 15.97 6.30
CA VAL A 97 16.63 17.10 5.63
C VAL A 97 17.54 18.31 5.73
N GLU A 98 17.79 19.00 4.62
CA GLU A 98 18.78 20.09 4.54
C GLU A 98 20.15 19.71 5.14
N TYR A 99 20.61 18.47 4.86
CA TYR A 99 21.86 17.89 5.38
C TYR A 99 21.90 17.69 6.91
N GLN A 100 20.77 17.81 7.60
CA GLN A 100 20.64 17.54 9.02
C GLN A 100 19.83 16.26 9.28
N TYR A 101 20.45 15.29 9.93
CA TYR A 101 19.75 14.16 10.53
C TYR A 101 19.12 14.57 11.86
N PHE A 102 18.12 13.84 12.33
CA PHE A 102 17.53 14.08 13.64
C PHE A 102 18.57 14.08 14.77
N HIS A 103 19.56 13.19 14.72
CA HIS A 103 20.63 13.14 15.73
C HIS A 103 21.55 14.38 15.69
N ASN A 104 21.66 15.08 14.55
CA ASN A 104 22.45 16.31 14.40
C ASN A 104 21.76 17.54 15.00
N LEU A 105 20.45 17.48 15.24
CA LEU A 105 19.70 18.60 15.81
C LEU A 105 20.14 18.89 17.25
N THR A 106 20.09 20.17 17.62
CA THR A 106 20.26 20.63 19.00
C THR A 106 19.15 20.08 19.90
N GLN A 107 19.35 20.06 21.22
CA GLN A 107 18.40 19.44 22.14
C GLN A 107 17.05 20.19 22.16
N ASP A 108 17.08 21.52 22.05
CA ASP A 108 15.88 22.34 21.92
C ASP A 108 15.12 22.01 20.63
N GLN A 109 15.79 21.97 19.47
CA GLN A 109 15.16 21.56 18.21
C GLN A 109 14.56 20.16 18.26
N LYS A 110 15.24 19.20 18.91
CA LYS A 110 14.71 17.84 19.13
C LYS A 110 13.43 17.87 19.97
N ASN A 111 13.45 18.56 21.10
CA ASN A 111 12.29 18.65 21.99
C ASN A 111 11.11 19.30 21.26
N THR A 112 11.37 20.40 20.56
CA THR A 112 10.41 21.10 19.73
C THR A 112 9.78 20.20 18.67
N PHE A 113 10.57 19.43 17.93
CA PHE A 113 10.05 18.46 16.96
C PHE A 113 9.22 17.37 17.63
N LEU A 114 9.72 16.78 18.72
CA LEU A 114 9.08 15.69 19.44
C LEU A 114 7.77 16.09 20.14
N ASP A 115 7.65 17.36 20.53
CA ASP A 115 6.48 17.92 21.20
C ASP A 115 5.41 18.43 20.24
N TYR A 116 5.67 18.42 18.92
CA TYR A 116 4.67 18.71 17.90
C TYR A 116 3.47 17.76 18.04
N GLU A 117 2.27 18.33 18.08
CA GLU A 117 1.01 17.59 18.22
C GLU A 117 0.36 17.31 16.87
N LEU A 118 0.33 16.03 16.50
CA LEU A 118 -0.38 15.54 15.34
C LEU A 118 -1.88 15.54 15.63
N THR A 119 -2.65 16.09 14.70
CA THR A 119 -4.12 16.07 14.78
C THR A 119 -4.63 14.77 14.18
N VAL A 120 -5.26 13.92 14.99
CA VAL A 120 -5.68 12.57 14.62
C VAL A 120 -7.17 12.38 14.92
N TYR A 121 -7.96 11.99 13.93
CA TYR A 121 -9.29 11.45 14.17
C TYR A 121 -9.20 9.95 14.41
N GLN A 122 -9.64 9.51 15.60
CA GLN A 122 -9.80 8.10 15.94
C GLN A 122 -11.24 7.67 15.63
N CYS A 123 -11.39 6.69 14.76
CA CYS A 123 -12.66 6.19 14.29
C CYS A 123 -12.95 4.79 14.86
N GLU A 124 -14.17 4.56 15.30
CA GLU A 124 -14.65 3.27 15.80
C GLU A 124 -16.03 2.99 15.18
N GLY A 125 -16.24 1.79 14.66
CA GLY A 125 -17.46 1.45 13.93
C GLY A 125 -17.43 0.06 13.31
N THR A 126 -18.46 -0.28 12.55
CA THR A 126 -18.50 -1.55 11.80
C THR A 126 -17.55 -1.50 10.60
N ASP A 127 -17.20 -2.66 10.05
CA ASP A 127 -16.29 -2.72 8.88
C ASP A 127 -16.88 -2.02 7.65
N SER A 128 -18.20 -2.11 7.46
CA SER A 128 -18.91 -1.37 6.42
C SER A 128 -18.79 0.16 6.58
N GLU A 129 -18.87 0.65 7.82
CA GLU A 129 -18.71 2.08 8.13
C GLU A 129 -17.26 2.55 7.91
N LYS A 130 -16.28 1.78 8.40
CA LYS A 130 -14.85 2.05 8.19
C LYS A 130 -14.53 2.12 6.70
N LEU A 131 -15.05 1.19 5.91
CA LEU A 131 -14.83 1.15 4.46
C LEU A 131 -15.48 2.34 3.73
N ALA A 132 -16.72 2.69 4.08
CA ALA A 132 -17.40 3.85 3.50
C ALA A 132 -16.64 5.15 3.82
N TRP A 133 -16.13 5.26 5.04
CA TRP A 133 -15.31 6.37 5.48
C TRP A 133 -13.97 6.43 4.74
N PHE A 134 -13.29 5.29 4.59
CA PHE A 134 -12.05 5.16 3.81
C PHE A 134 -12.21 5.71 2.39
N LYS A 135 -13.28 5.30 1.71
CA LYS A 135 -13.61 5.79 0.35
C LYS A 135 -13.86 7.30 0.34
N THR A 136 -14.47 7.85 1.40
CA THR A 136 -14.78 9.29 1.52
C THR A 136 -13.52 10.12 1.74
N ILE A 137 -12.61 9.70 2.62
CA ILE A 137 -11.37 10.45 2.90
C ILE A 137 -10.41 10.42 1.71
N ASN A 138 -10.35 9.30 0.98
CA ASN A 138 -9.49 9.12 -0.19
C ASN A 138 -9.81 10.08 -1.37
N ILE A 139 -10.78 10.98 -1.21
CA ILE A 139 -11.07 12.08 -2.14
C ILE A 139 -10.04 13.23 -1.99
N ALA A 140 -9.49 13.42 -0.79
CA ALA A 140 -8.55 14.51 -0.49
C ALA A 140 -7.12 13.98 -0.28
N GLY A 141 -6.20 14.29 -1.20
CA GLY A 141 -4.79 13.92 -1.10
C GLY A 141 -4.30 13.09 -2.29
N GLU A 142 -3.23 12.33 -2.09
CA GLU A 142 -2.71 11.42 -3.12
C GLU A 142 -3.61 10.20 -3.24
N LYS A 143 -4.58 10.29 -4.17
CA LYS A 143 -5.61 9.28 -4.41
C LYS A 143 -5.01 7.87 -4.49
N LEU A 144 -5.57 6.95 -3.71
CA LEU A 144 -5.31 5.52 -3.85
C LEU A 144 -5.82 5.04 -5.21
N THR A 145 -5.13 4.08 -5.81
CA THR A 145 -5.60 3.39 -7.02
C THR A 145 -6.83 2.54 -6.72
N ASP A 146 -7.58 2.18 -7.75
CA ASP A 146 -8.77 1.34 -7.57
C ASP A 146 -8.37 -0.03 -6.97
N GLN A 147 -7.22 -0.58 -7.39
CA GLN A 147 -6.68 -1.80 -6.79
C GLN A 147 -6.27 -1.64 -5.32
N GLU A 148 -5.74 -0.49 -4.92
CA GLU A 148 -5.45 -0.19 -3.51
C GLU A 148 -6.72 -0.15 -2.65
N LEU A 149 -7.83 0.36 -3.20
CA LEU A 149 -9.15 0.29 -2.56
C LEU A 149 -9.67 -1.14 -2.48
N ARG A 150 -9.56 -1.94 -3.55
CA ARG A 150 -9.95 -3.36 -3.55
C ARG A 150 -9.16 -4.16 -2.51
N ASN A 151 -7.87 -3.90 -2.37
CA ASN A 151 -7.01 -4.56 -1.39
C ASN A 151 -7.49 -4.36 0.06
N ALA A 152 -8.07 -3.20 0.38
CA ALA A 152 -8.63 -2.95 1.71
C ALA A 152 -9.93 -3.72 1.95
N VAL A 153 -10.74 -3.94 0.91
CA VAL A 153 -12.00 -4.70 1.01
C VAL A 153 -11.73 -6.20 1.11
N TYR A 154 -10.83 -6.71 0.27
CA TYR A 154 -10.56 -8.14 0.13
C TYR A 154 -9.26 -8.56 0.81
N ALA A 155 -8.95 -7.93 1.95
CA ALA A 155 -7.79 -8.29 2.74
C ALA A 155 -7.91 -9.75 3.23
N GLY A 156 -6.83 -10.51 3.12
CA GLY A 156 -6.81 -11.94 3.43
C GLY A 156 -5.45 -12.59 3.18
N SER A 157 -5.38 -13.90 3.43
CA SER A 157 -4.18 -14.72 3.19
C SER A 157 -3.75 -14.67 1.72
N TRP A 158 -4.71 -14.81 0.81
CA TRP A 158 -4.46 -14.80 -0.62
C TRP A 158 -3.86 -13.48 -1.09
N LEU A 159 -4.44 -12.35 -0.68
CA LEU A 159 -3.93 -11.03 -1.06
C LEU A 159 -2.52 -10.81 -0.49
N THR A 160 -2.29 -11.22 0.75
CA THR A 160 -0.98 -11.13 1.39
C THR A 160 0.08 -11.88 0.57
N ASP A 161 -0.24 -13.08 0.10
CA ASP A 161 0.66 -13.86 -0.74
C ASP A 161 0.81 -13.27 -2.16
N ALA A 162 -0.29 -12.85 -2.80
CA ALA A 162 -0.28 -12.19 -4.11
C ALA A 162 0.66 -10.98 -4.13
N LYS A 163 0.59 -10.12 -3.10
CA LYS A 163 1.43 -8.93 -3.00
C LYS A 163 2.92 -9.23 -2.92
N ARG A 164 3.33 -10.42 -2.43
CA ARG A 164 4.75 -10.83 -2.43
C ARG A 164 5.29 -10.96 -3.86
N TYR A 165 4.46 -11.41 -4.80
CA TYR A 165 4.84 -11.55 -6.20
C TYR A 165 4.76 -10.24 -6.98
N PHE A 166 3.73 -9.43 -6.75
CA PHE A 166 3.33 -8.36 -7.66
C PHE A 166 3.53 -6.93 -7.14
N SER A 167 3.67 -6.73 -5.83
CA SER A 167 3.32 -5.43 -5.23
C SER A 167 4.45 -4.72 -4.48
N LYS A 168 5.66 -5.29 -4.47
CA LYS A 168 6.85 -4.71 -3.84
C LYS A 168 7.81 -4.11 -4.87
N SER A 169 8.64 -3.18 -4.42
CA SER A 169 9.80 -2.71 -5.19
C SER A 169 10.67 -3.89 -5.64
N GLY A 170 10.92 -4.03 -6.94
CA GLY A 170 11.76 -5.13 -7.47
C GLY A 170 11.17 -6.52 -7.26
N CYS A 171 9.85 -6.65 -7.11
CA CYS A 171 9.18 -7.94 -6.95
C CYS A 171 9.47 -8.91 -8.11
N VAL A 172 9.25 -10.20 -7.88
CA VAL A 172 9.55 -11.24 -8.87
C VAL A 172 8.76 -11.02 -10.16
N ALA A 173 7.51 -10.55 -10.08
CA ALA A 173 6.72 -10.23 -11.26
C ALA A 173 7.34 -9.12 -12.12
N SER A 174 7.79 -8.03 -11.49
CA SER A 174 8.49 -6.94 -12.19
C SER A 174 9.78 -7.43 -12.86
N SER A 175 10.57 -8.24 -12.15
CA SER A 175 11.81 -8.83 -12.68
C SER A 175 11.58 -9.68 -13.93
N LEU A 176 10.46 -10.41 -13.99
CA LEU A 176 10.10 -11.25 -15.15
C LEU A 176 9.41 -10.47 -16.27
N GLY A 177 8.58 -9.49 -15.92
CA GLY A 177 7.54 -8.90 -16.76
C GLY A 177 7.70 -7.42 -17.09
N ASP A 178 8.67 -6.69 -16.54
CA ASP A 178 8.84 -5.22 -16.72
C ASP A 178 8.93 -4.74 -18.17
N LYS A 179 9.36 -5.63 -19.07
CA LYS A 179 9.40 -5.37 -20.50
C LYS A 179 8.02 -5.38 -21.16
N TYR A 180 7.06 -6.10 -20.58
CA TYR A 180 5.77 -6.43 -21.18
C TYR A 180 4.60 -5.79 -20.44
N VAL A 181 4.67 -5.70 -19.11
CA VAL A 181 3.66 -5.08 -18.26
C VAL A 181 4.03 -3.61 -18.04
N LYS A 182 3.02 -2.73 -18.06
CA LYS A 182 3.17 -1.33 -17.71
C LYS A 182 2.65 -1.11 -16.29
N GLY A 183 3.26 -0.15 -15.59
CA GLY A 183 2.80 0.31 -14.29
C GLY A 183 3.83 0.08 -13.20
N SER A 184 3.50 0.58 -12.01
CA SER A 184 4.31 0.48 -10.80
C SER A 184 3.81 -0.65 -9.90
N PRO A 185 4.66 -1.64 -9.56
CA PRO A 185 4.37 -2.65 -8.55
C PRO A 185 3.89 -2.05 -7.23
N ILE A 186 4.57 -1.02 -6.74
CA ILE A 186 4.27 -0.41 -5.44
C ILE A 186 2.87 0.26 -5.44
N ARG A 187 2.43 0.79 -6.59
CA ARG A 187 1.09 1.38 -6.80
C ARG A 187 0.00 0.34 -7.08
N GLN A 188 0.35 -0.95 -6.98
CA GLN A 188 -0.53 -2.08 -7.24
C GLN A 188 -0.99 -2.23 -8.71
N GLU A 189 -0.43 -1.44 -9.63
CA GLU A 189 -0.83 -1.44 -11.05
C GLU A 189 -0.45 -2.78 -11.73
N PHE A 190 0.68 -3.38 -11.35
CA PHE A 190 1.06 -4.70 -11.83
C PHE A 190 0.05 -5.78 -11.41
N LEU A 191 -0.36 -5.76 -10.14
CA LEU A 191 -1.33 -6.72 -9.61
C LEU A 191 -2.69 -6.53 -10.32
N GLU A 192 -3.10 -5.28 -10.51
CA GLU A 192 -4.33 -4.92 -11.22
C GLU A 192 -4.34 -5.47 -12.65
N THR A 193 -3.31 -5.20 -13.46
CA THR A 193 -3.22 -5.71 -14.83
C THR A 193 -3.28 -7.24 -14.90
N VAL A 194 -2.61 -7.94 -13.98
CA VAL A 194 -2.63 -9.42 -13.97
C VAL A 194 -4.02 -9.94 -13.58
N LEU A 195 -4.70 -9.24 -12.66
CA LEU A 195 -6.08 -9.55 -12.30
C LEU A 195 -7.02 -9.33 -13.48
N GLU A 196 -6.87 -8.23 -14.21
CA GLU A 196 -7.62 -7.93 -15.44
C GLU A 196 -7.50 -9.04 -16.49
N TRP A 197 -6.33 -9.67 -16.57
CA TRP A 197 -6.07 -10.75 -17.49
C TRP A 197 -6.67 -12.09 -17.07
N ILE A 198 -6.65 -12.42 -15.77
CA ILE A 198 -7.06 -13.75 -15.30
C ILE A 198 -8.55 -13.86 -15.02
N TYR A 199 -9.20 -12.81 -14.48
CA TYR A 199 -10.60 -12.91 -14.07
C TYR A 199 -11.55 -13.37 -15.21
N PRO A 200 -11.33 -13.02 -16.50
CA PRO A 200 -12.23 -13.47 -17.58
C PRO A 200 -12.20 -14.98 -17.81
N THR A 201 -11.09 -15.63 -17.43
CA THR A 201 -10.83 -17.06 -17.61
C THR A 201 -11.51 -17.94 -16.56
N GLU A 202 -12.07 -17.34 -15.51
CA GLU A 202 -12.96 -18.06 -14.60
C GLU A 202 -14.25 -18.44 -15.35
N ASN A 203 -14.36 -19.73 -15.66
CA ASN A 203 -15.37 -20.27 -16.56
C ASN A 203 -16.70 -20.59 -15.87
N ASP A 204 -16.75 -20.49 -14.55
CA ASP A 204 -17.92 -20.86 -13.80
C ASP A 204 -18.72 -19.62 -13.38
N LYS A 205 -19.89 -19.46 -14.02
CA LYS A 205 -20.82 -18.36 -13.73
C LYS A 205 -21.44 -18.49 -12.33
N GLU A 206 -21.43 -19.67 -11.71
CA GLU A 206 -21.90 -19.85 -10.33
C GLU A 206 -20.88 -19.32 -9.31
N SER A 207 -19.57 -19.44 -9.59
CA SER A 207 -18.50 -18.99 -8.69
C SER A 207 -18.02 -17.56 -8.98
N ASN A 208 -18.16 -17.05 -10.21
CA ASN A 208 -17.86 -15.66 -10.57
C ASN A 208 -18.97 -15.02 -11.45
N PRO A 209 -20.08 -14.58 -10.85
CA PRO A 209 -21.26 -14.12 -11.59
C PRO A 209 -21.06 -12.78 -12.32
N HIS A 210 -20.14 -11.93 -11.84
CA HIS A 210 -19.96 -10.56 -12.36
C HIS A 210 -18.78 -10.41 -13.31
N LYS A 211 -17.90 -11.42 -13.42
CA LYS A 211 -16.63 -11.37 -14.18
C LYS A 211 -15.92 -10.03 -14.00
N SER A 212 -15.50 -9.74 -12.77
CA SER A 212 -14.71 -8.57 -12.43
C SER A 212 -13.52 -8.92 -11.54
N ILE A 213 -12.66 -7.94 -11.27
CA ILE A 213 -11.54 -8.11 -10.34
C ILE A 213 -12.08 -8.35 -8.92
N GLU A 214 -13.10 -7.60 -8.52
CA GLU A 214 -13.74 -7.70 -7.20
C GLU A 214 -14.26 -9.11 -6.93
N SER A 215 -14.95 -9.71 -7.91
CA SER A 215 -15.48 -11.06 -7.74
C SER A 215 -14.38 -12.12 -7.71
N TYR A 216 -13.30 -11.95 -8.47
CA TYR A 216 -12.12 -12.82 -8.39
C TYR A 216 -11.47 -12.74 -7.01
N MET A 217 -11.22 -11.53 -6.51
CA MET A 217 -10.61 -11.32 -5.20
C MET A 217 -11.50 -11.83 -4.06
N ALA A 218 -12.81 -11.65 -4.15
CA ALA A 218 -13.77 -12.16 -3.18
C ALA A 218 -13.78 -13.69 -3.11
N LEU A 219 -13.78 -14.35 -4.28
CA LEU A 219 -13.75 -15.82 -4.37
C LEU A 219 -12.50 -16.42 -3.72
N HIS A 220 -11.35 -15.78 -3.94
CA HIS A 220 -10.05 -16.27 -3.49
C HIS A 220 -9.59 -15.69 -2.14
N GLN A 221 -10.36 -14.82 -1.48
CA GLN A 221 -9.90 -14.04 -0.32
C GLN A 221 -9.26 -14.89 0.79
N HIS A 222 -9.79 -16.10 1.01
CA HIS A 222 -9.38 -17.03 2.07
C HIS A 222 -8.43 -18.13 1.59
N ASP A 223 -8.06 -18.16 0.30
CA ASP A 223 -7.05 -19.09 -0.18
C ASP A 223 -5.71 -18.80 0.51
N GLU A 224 -4.95 -19.84 0.85
CA GLU A 224 -3.67 -19.65 1.55
C GLU A 224 -2.60 -19.03 0.64
N HIS A 225 -2.66 -19.32 -0.66
CA HIS A 225 -1.63 -18.96 -1.63
C HIS A 225 -2.23 -18.40 -2.92
N ALA A 226 -1.53 -17.44 -3.52
CA ALA A 226 -1.89 -16.86 -4.82
C ALA A 226 -1.32 -17.65 -6.01
N THR A 227 -1.07 -18.96 -5.83
CA THR A 227 -0.39 -19.84 -6.80
C THR A 227 -1.08 -19.84 -8.17
N LYS A 228 -2.42 -19.82 -8.21
CA LYS A 228 -3.19 -19.76 -9.46
C LYS A 228 -2.86 -18.49 -10.27
N LEU A 229 -2.91 -17.33 -9.62
CA LEU A 229 -2.58 -16.04 -10.22
C LEU A 229 -1.11 -16.00 -10.67
N TRP A 230 -0.21 -16.50 -9.82
CA TRP A 230 1.22 -16.53 -10.11
C TRP A 230 1.57 -17.41 -11.31
N ASN A 231 1.10 -18.65 -11.33
CA ASN A 231 1.34 -19.59 -12.44
C ASN A 231 0.75 -19.09 -13.76
N TYR A 232 -0.43 -18.46 -13.70
CA TYR A 232 -1.04 -17.81 -14.86
C TYR A 232 -0.13 -16.74 -15.44
N PHE A 233 0.34 -15.81 -14.60
CA PHE A 233 1.25 -14.74 -15.03
C PHE A 233 2.54 -15.29 -15.65
N GLN A 234 3.16 -16.29 -15.02
CA GLN A 234 4.36 -16.92 -15.57
C GLN A 234 4.11 -17.53 -16.95
N SER A 235 2.94 -18.16 -17.15
CA SER A 235 2.56 -18.75 -18.43
C SER A 235 2.38 -17.70 -19.51
N VAL A 236 1.72 -16.57 -19.20
CA VAL A 236 1.58 -15.43 -20.12
C VAL A 236 2.96 -14.91 -20.54
N ILE A 237 3.83 -14.60 -19.57
CA ILE A 237 5.16 -14.05 -19.88
C ILE A 237 6.02 -15.05 -20.66
N ASN A 238 5.95 -16.35 -20.33
CA ASN A 238 6.68 -17.38 -21.06
C ASN A 238 6.19 -17.53 -22.50
N TRP A 239 4.87 -17.50 -22.72
CA TRP A 239 4.28 -17.52 -24.05
C TRP A 239 4.72 -16.32 -24.88
N VAL A 240 4.67 -15.09 -24.34
CA VAL A 240 5.13 -13.88 -25.05
C VAL A 240 6.60 -14.02 -25.46
N LYS A 241 7.48 -14.50 -24.56
CA LYS A 241 8.91 -14.68 -24.85
C LYS A 241 9.17 -15.75 -25.92
N THR A 242 8.36 -16.80 -25.94
CA THR A 242 8.50 -17.90 -26.90
C THR A 242 7.98 -17.51 -28.28
N THR A 243 6.82 -16.84 -28.32
CA THR A 243 6.19 -16.36 -29.56
C THR A 243 6.93 -15.18 -30.18
N PHE A 244 7.50 -14.29 -29.35
CA PHE A 244 8.24 -13.10 -29.78
C PHE A 244 9.65 -13.06 -29.16
N PRO A 245 10.61 -13.82 -29.71
CA PRO A 245 11.97 -13.92 -29.14
C PRO A 245 12.73 -12.59 -29.09
N ASN A 246 12.41 -11.67 -30.01
CA ASN A 246 13.06 -10.36 -30.12
C ASN A 246 12.16 -9.27 -29.52
N TYR A 247 12.57 -8.74 -28.38
CA TYR A 247 11.86 -7.66 -27.71
C TYR A 247 11.87 -6.35 -28.53
N ARG A 248 10.73 -5.65 -28.56
CA ARG A 248 10.57 -4.30 -29.11
C ARG A 248 9.88 -3.38 -28.09
N LYS A 249 10.18 -2.09 -28.08
CA LYS A 249 9.67 -1.16 -27.06
C LYS A 249 8.14 -1.06 -27.07
N GLU A 250 7.54 -1.21 -28.24
CA GLU A 250 6.09 -1.19 -28.51
C GLU A 250 5.36 -2.37 -27.84
N MET A 251 6.09 -3.41 -27.44
CA MET A 251 5.54 -4.56 -26.71
C MET A 251 5.16 -4.21 -25.26
N LYS A 252 5.66 -3.11 -24.71
CA LYS A 252 5.41 -2.75 -23.32
C LYS A 252 4.00 -2.20 -23.14
N GLY A 253 3.22 -2.83 -22.25
CA GLY A 253 1.87 -2.39 -21.88
C GLY A 253 0.76 -2.85 -22.83
N LEU A 254 1.04 -3.83 -23.71
CA LEU A 254 -0.01 -4.49 -24.47
C LEU A 254 -0.80 -5.47 -23.59
N GLU A 255 -2.02 -5.81 -24.00
CA GLU A 255 -2.90 -6.75 -23.30
C GLU A 255 -2.48 -8.21 -23.47
N TRP A 256 -1.26 -8.52 -23.04
CA TRP A 256 -0.63 -9.82 -23.25
C TRP A 256 -1.40 -10.98 -22.67
N GLY A 257 -2.02 -10.81 -21.50
CA GLY A 257 -2.85 -11.84 -20.92
C GLY A 257 -4.10 -12.11 -21.72
N LEU A 258 -4.75 -11.08 -22.28
CA LEU A 258 -5.90 -11.28 -23.17
C LEU A 258 -5.50 -11.98 -24.47
N PHE A 259 -4.38 -11.57 -25.09
CA PHE A 259 -3.86 -12.26 -26.27
C PHE A 259 -3.50 -13.72 -25.97
N TYR A 260 -2.85 -13.97 -24.83
CA TYR A 260 -2.57 -15.33 -24.38
C TYR A 260 -3.85 -16.15 -24.21
N ASN A 261 -4.88 -15.57 -23.59
CA ASN A 261 -6.15 -16.26 -23.37
C ASN A 261 -6.81 -16.68 -24.69
N THR A 262 -6.64 -15.91 -25.77
CA THR A 262 -7.22 -16.20 -27.09
C THR A 262 -6.33 -17.06 -27.99
N HIS A 263 -5.00 -17.00 -27.85
CA HIS A 263 -4.04 -17.53 -28.85
C HIS A 263 -2.98 -18.50 -28.30
N LYS A 264 -3.13 -18.99 -27.07
CA LYS A 264 -2.19 -19.97 -26.49
C LYS A 264 -2.30 -21.37 -27.08
N GLU A 265 -3.40 -21.67 -27.77
CA GLU A 265 -3.64 -22.90 -28.54
C GLU A 265 -3.21 -22.71 -30.00
#